data_AF-A0A899FTP1-F1
#
_entry.id   AF-A0A899FTP1-F1
#
_cell.length_a   1.000
_cell.length_b   1.000
_cell.length_c   1.000
_cell.angle_alpha   90.00
_cell.angle_beta   90.00
_cell.angle_gamma   90.00
#
_symmetry.space_group_name_H-M   'P 1'
#
loop_
_entity.id
_entity.type
_entity.pdbx_description
1 polymer ?
#
loop_
_entity_poly.entity_id
_entity_poly.type
_entity_poly.pdbx_seq_one_letter_code
_entity_poly.pdbx_strand_id
1 'polypeptide(L)'
;MGYFKITLQRSSIGLPRNIKRTLLSLGLRKRLSTVYLSISPIIAGKILKVKELVSVEEVDKRLTSIEMKKLRRPDKGWDIIKRMFILDDICCNTKVHLEIYLGTPFI
;
A
#
# COMPACT_ATOMS: atom_id res chain seq x y z
N MET A 1 19.32 11.25 8.20
CA MET A 1 18.20 11.72 9.05
C MET A 1 17.03 10.78 8.86
N GLY A 2 16.43 10.30 9.96
CA GLY A 2 15.36 9.31 9.91
C GLY A 2 13.95 9.91 9.83
N TYR A 3 12.96 9.02 9.79
CA TYR A 3 11.52 9.29 9.77
C TYR A 3 10.83 8.48 10.85
N PHE A 4 9.73 9.01 11.37
CA PHE A 4 8.78 8.24 12.16
C PHE A 4 7.76 7.57 11.25
N LYS A 5 7.68 6.24 11.33
CA LYS A 5 6.57 5.44 10.81
C LYS A 5 5.52 5.32 11.91
N ILE A 6 4.43 6.06 11.76
CA ILE A 6 3.37 6.13 12.76
C ILE A 6 2.17 5.33 12.26
N THR A 7 1.72 4.37 13.06
CA THR A 7 0.55 3.53 12.75
C THR A 7 -0.53 3.72 13.81
N LEU A 8 -1.75 4.04 13.40
CA LEU A 8 -2.88 4.14 14.33
C LEU A 8 -3.41 2.75 14.69
N GLN A 9 -3.06 2.23 15.86
CA GLN A 9 -3.46 0.90 16.32
C GLN A 9 -4.88 0.90 16.92
N ARG A 10 -5.20 1.91 17.75
CA ARG A 10 -6.49 2.02 18.44
C ARG A 10 -7.31 3.17 17.86
N SER A 11 -8.64 3.05 17.86
CA SER A 11 -9.52 4.10 17.35
C SER A 11 -9.78 5.19 18.38
N SER A 12 -9.93 6.43 17.92
CA SER A 12 -10.29 7.56 18.76
C SER A 12 -11.79 7.76 18.98
N ILE A 13 -12.61 6.71 18.86
CA ILE A 13 -14.05 6.77 19.15
C ILE A 13 -14.24 7.03 20.65
N GLY A 14 -15.21 7.85 21.03
CA GLY A 14 -15.44 8.21 22.45
C GLY A 14 -14.39 9.12 23.09
N LEU A 15 -13.26 9.39 22.43
CA LEU A 15 -12.21 10.27 22.97
C LEU A 15 -12.52 11.76 22.78
N PRO A 16 -11.95 12.63 23.65
CA PRO A 16 -12.13 14.08 23.57
C PRO A 16 -11.63 14.66 22.23
N ARG A 17 -12.24 15.78 21.84
CA ARG A 17 -11.98 16.44 20.54
C ARG A 17 -10.51 16.84 20.34
N ASN A 18 -9.81 17.13 21.42
CA ASN A 18 -8.40 17.53 21.39
C ASN A 18 -7.47 16.40 20.91
N ILE A 19 -7.75 15.16 21.32
CA ILE A 19 -7.00 13.97 20.87
C ILE A 19 -7.31 13.71 19.39
N LYS A 20 -8.58 13.76 19.00
CA LYS A 20 -9.01 13.62 17.60
C LYS A 20 -8.34 14.66 16.69
N ARG A 21 -8.28 15.92 17.11
CA ARG A 21 -7.58 17.00 16.39
C ARG A 21 -6.08 16.74 16.25
N THR A 22 -5.45 16.19 17.28
CA THR A 22 -4.02 15.86 17.26
C THR A 22 -3.74 14.76 16.23
N LEU A 23 -4.55 13.70 16.20
CA LEU A 23 -4.46 12.62 15.20
C LEU A 23 -4.67 13.14 13.78
N LEU A 24 -5.67 14.02 13.57
CA LEU A 24 -5.92 14.65 12.27
C LEU A 24 -4.73 15.50 11.81
N SER A 25 -4.08 16.24 12.73
CA SER A 25 -2.87 17.02 12.41
C SER A 25 -1.68 16.14 12.02
N LEU A 26 -1.61 14.90 12.53
CA LEU A 26 -0.60 13.91 12.13
C LEU A 26 -0.95 13.21 10.80
N GLY A 27 -2.17 13.42 10.27
CA GLY A 27 -2.65 12.76 9.05
C GLY A 27 -3.31 11.39 9.28
N LEU A 28 -3.52 10.98 10.53
CA LEU A 28 -4.12 9.69 10.89
C LEU A 28 -5.65 9.83 10.94
N ARG A 29 -6.33 9.31 9.90
CA ARG A 29 -7.80 9.37 9.78
C ARG A 29 -8.49 8.04 10.10
N LYS A 30 -7.96 6.93 9.57
CA LYS A 30 -8.54 5.58 9.71
C LYS A 30 -7.66 4.70 10.61
N ARG A 31 -8.26 3.73 11.28
CA ARG A 31 -7.50 2.71 12.02
C ARG A 31 -6.58 1.95 11.05
N LEU A 32 -5.42 1.52 11.54
CA LEU A 32 -4.37 0.84 10.78
C LEU A 32 -3.80 1.67 9.61
N SER A 33 -4.08 2.97 9.56
CA SER A 33 -3.39 3.87 8.62
C SER A 33 -1.98 4.17 9.10
N THR A 34 -1.06 4.18 8.14
CA THR A 34 0.37 4.39 8.34
C THR A 34 0.78 5.71 7.68
N VAL A 35 1.46 6.59 8.42
CA VAL A 35 1.99 7.86 7.92
C VAL A 35 3.47 7.97 8.27
N TYR A 36 4.26 8.48 7.33
CA TYR A 36 5.67 8.75 7.53
C TYR A 36 5.91 10.25 7.67
N LEU A 37 6.55 10.66 8.75
CA LEU A 37 6.89 12.06 9.03
C LEU A 37 8.38 12.19 9.36
N SER A 38 9.00 13.32 9.04
CA SER A 38 10.39 13.58 9.43
C SER A 38 10.52 13.68 10.95
N ILE A 39 11.70 13.32 11.47
CA ILE A 39 11.97 13.44 12.90
C ILE A 39 12.10 14.93 13.26
N SER A 40 11.20 15.41 14.11
CA SER A 40 11.17 16.76 14.64
C SER A 40 10.59 16.76 16.06
N PRO A 41 11.09 17.61 16.99
CA PRO A 41 10.56 17.67 18.36
C PRO A 41 9.07 18.01 18.41
N ILE A 42 8.57 18.82 17.47
CA ILE A 42 7.15 19.18 17.37
C ILE A 42 6.30 17.93 17.08
N ILE A 43 6.77 17.07 16.19
CA ILE A 43 6.09 15.82 15.84
C ILE A 43 6.16 14.85 17.02
N ALA A 44 7.33 14.74 17.68
CA ALA A 44 7.49 13.93 18.88
C ALA A 44 6.52 14.34 20.00
N GLY A 45 6.35 15.63 20.26
CA GLY A 45 5.38 16.14 21.24
C GLY A 45 3.93 15.77 20.90
N LYS A 46 3.55 15.85 19.62
CA LYS A 46 2.23 15.40 19.14
C LYS A 46 2.03 13.90 19.34
N ILE A 47 3.06 13.09 19.06
CA ILE A 47 3.05 11.64 19.26
C ILE A 47 2.87 11.31 20.74
N LEU A 48 3.64 11.95 21.63
CA LEU A 48 3.57 11.69 23.08
C LEU A 48 2.16 11.94 23.65
N LYS A 49 1.45 12.95 23.12
CA LYS A 49 0.06 13.24 23.50
C LYS A 49 -0.93 12.14 23.13
N VAL A 50 -0.62 11.31 22.12
CA VAL A 50 -1.50 10.24 21.62
C VAL A 50 -0.87 8.85 21.71
N LYS A 51 0.17 8.68 22.55
CA LYS A 51 1.02 7.48 22.65
C LYS A 51 0.25 6.18 22.90
N GLU A 52 -0.91 6.26 23.54
CA GLU A 52 -1.76 5.09 23.85
C GLU A 52 -2.48 4.54 22.60
N LEU A 53 -2.59 5.34 21.54
CA LEU A 53 -3.34 4.99 20.32
C LEU A 53 -2.44 4.56 19.16
N VAL A 54 -1.17 4.97 19.18
CA VAL A 54 -0.27 4.85 18.03
C VAL A 54 0.90 3.94 18.35
N SER A 55 1.33 3.16 17.35
CA SER A 55 2.63 2.50 17.34
C SER A 55 3.59 3.33 16.50
N VAL A 56 4.82 3.51 16.98
CA VAL A 56 5.84 4.33 16.33
C VAL A 56 7.12 3.53 16.16
N GLU A 57 7.63 3.54 14.94
CA GLU A 57 8.91 2.94 14.56
C GLU A 57 9.79 4.01 13.92
N GLU A 58 11.09 3.98 14.17
CA GLU A 58 12.06 4.81 13.45
C GLU A 58 12.52 4.08 12.19
N VAL A 59 12.53 4.78 11.05
CA VAL A 59 12.94 4.24 9.75
C VAL A 59 13.81 5.24 8.99
N ASP A 60 14.75 4.75 8.19
CA ASP A 60 15.64 5.64 7.42
C ASP A 60 14.95 6.37 6.27
N LYS A 61 13.93 5.73 5.67
CA LYS A 61 13.27 6.19 4.44
C LYS A 61 11.76 6.24 4.62
N ARG A 62 11.15 7.32 4.12
CA ARG A 62 9.69 7.39 3.98
C ARG A 62 9.23 6.60 2.76
N LEU A 63 8.10 5.91 2.88
CA LEU A 63 7.42 5.28 1.75
C LEU A 63 6.26 6.15 1.25
N THR A 64 6.11 6.25 -0.06
CA THR A 64 4.97 6.87 -0.72
C THR A 64 3.75 5.95 -0.68
N SER A 65 2.55 6.51 -0.92
CA SER A 65 1.30 5.74 -0.96
C SER A 65 1.32 4.62 -2.01
N ILE A 66 1.95 4.87 -3.16
CA ILE A 66 2.07 3.90 -4.26
C ILE A 66 2.98 2.73 -3.84
N GLU A 67 4.13 3.03 -3.23
CA GLU A 67 5.06 2.02 -2.73
C GLU A 67 4.44 1.18 -1.62
N MET A 68 3.77 1.83 -0.65
CA MET A 68 3.02 1.11 0.39
C MET A 68 1.95 0.19 -0.20
N LYS A 69 1.22 0.65 -1.23
CA LYS A 69 0.21 -0.16 -1.90
C LYS A 69 0.85 -1.33 -2.65
N LYS A 70 1.99 -1.12 -3.30
CA LYS A 70 2.75 -2.18 -3.97
C LYS A 70 3.23 -3.24 -2.98
N LEU A 71 3.81 -2.83 -1.85
CA LEU A 71 4.30 -3.73 -0.80
C LEU A 71 3.18 -4.60 -0.19
N ARG A 72 1.96 -4.05 -0.08
CA ARG A 72 0.79 -4.79 0.42
C ARG A 72 0.17 -5.75 -0.61
N ARG A 73 0.49 -5.63 -1.90
CA ARG A 73 -0.09 -6.51 -2.92
C ARG A 73 0.61 -7.87 -2.83
N PRO A 74 -0.14 -8.97 -2.70
CA PRO A 74 0.43 -10.30 -2.86
C PRO A 74 0.89 -10.52 -4.30
N ASP A 75 1.71 -11.54 -4.50
CA ASP A 75 2.08 -11.99 -5.83
C ASP A 75 0.84 -12.42 -6.63
N LYS A 76 0.91 -12.19 -7.92
CA LYS A 76 -0.24 -12.34 -8.81
C LYS A 76 -0.71 -13.78 -8.93
N GLY A 77 0.22 -14.74 -8.85
CA GLY A 77 -0.04 -16.17 -8.97
C GLY A 77 -0.39 -16.65 -10.38
N TRP A 78 -0.27 -15.79 -11.40
CA TRP A 78 -0.51 -16.14 -12.81
C TRP A 78 0.31 -15.27 -13.75
N ASP A 79 0.80 -15.91 -14.80
CA ASP A 79 1.56 -15.28 -15.87
C ASP A 79 0.75 -15.26 -17.17
N ILE A 80 0.93 -14.19 -17.94
CA ILE A 80 0.29 -14.05 -19.25
C ILE A 80 1.20 -14.71 -20.27
N ILE A 81 0.89 -15.95 -20.66
CA ILE A 81 1.74 -16.78 -21.52
C ILE A 81 1.85 -16.18 -22.94
N LYS A 82 0.75 -15.65 -23.49
CA LYS A 82 0.73 -14.90 -24.76
C LYS A 82 -0.36 -13.82 -24.68
N ARG A 83 -0.05 -12.59 -25.10
CA ARG A 83 -1.09 -11.62 -25.44
C ARG A 83 -1.53 -11.95 -26.86
N MET A 84 -2.67 -12.60 -27.01
CA MET A 84 -3.36 -12.59 -28.30
C MET A 84 -3.72 -11.12 -28.55
N PHE A 85 -3.06 -10.47 -29.51
CA PHE A 85 -3.57 -9.21 -30.05
C PHE A 85 -4.92 -9.56 -30.68
N ILE A 86 -6.01 -9.28 -29.97
CA ILE A 86 -7.30 -9.16 -30.61
C ILE A 86 -7.16 -7.89 -31.44
N LEU A 87 -6.83 -8.07 -32.73
CA LEU A 87 -7.02 -7.05 -33.73
C LEU A 87 -8.53 -6.86 -33.82
N ASP A 88 -9.06 -5.96 -33.01
CA ASP A 88 -10.27 -5.24 -33.36
C ASP A 88 -9.90 -4.36 -34.54
N ASP A 89 -9.94 -4.95 -35.74
CA ASP A 89 -10.29 -4.27 -36.99
C ASP A 89 -10.37 -5.30 -38.14
N ILE A 90 -11.56 -5.35 -38.74
CA ILE A 90 -11.87 -5.77 -40.10
C ILE A 90 -12.07 -7.28 -40.34
N CYS A 91 -13.36 -7.63 -40.42
CA CYS A 91 -13.99 -8.43 -41.47
C CYS A 91 -13.05 -9.15 -42.47
N CYS A 92 -13.35 -10.42 -42.75
CA CYS A 92 -12.87 -11.25 -43.87
C CYS A 92 -11.72 -12.23 -43.55
N ASN A 93 -12.14 -13.45 -43.20
CA ASN A 93 -11.76 -14.70 -43.85
C ASN A 93 -10.25 -14.90 -44.18
N THR A 94 -9.52 -15.64 -43.34
CA THR A 94 -8.61 -16.72 -43.79
C THR A 94 -8.14 -17.57 -42.61
N LYS A 95 -8.38 -18.87 -42.72
CA LYS A 95 -7.84 -19.94 -41.86
C LYS A 95 -6.33 -19.82 -41.74
N VAL A 96 -5.78 -19.93 -40.53
CA VAL A 96 -4.54 -20.68 -40.33
C VAL A 96 -4.60 -21.43 -39.00
N HIS A 97 -4.82 -22.72 -39.14
CA HIS A 97 -4.60 -23.79 -38.16
C HIS A 97 -3.10 -23.82 -37.80
N LEU A 98 -2.72 -23.97 -36.54
CA LEU A 98 -1.42 -24.56 -36.19
C LEU A 98 -1.42 -25.09 -34.75
N GLU A 99 -0.98 -26.34 -34.67
CA GLU A 99 -1.08 -27.28 -33.57
C GLU A 99 -0.26 -26.86 -32.35
N ILE A 100 -0.80 -27.07 -31.16
CA ILE A 100 -0.07 -26.93 -29.90
C ILE A 100 0.27 -28.34 -29.45
N TYR A 101 1.53 -28.73 -29.66
CA TYR A 101 2.12 -29.91 -29.04
C TYR A 101 2.11 -29.72 -27.51
N LEU A 102 1.45 -30.67 -26.85
CA LEU A 102 1.43 -30.86 -25.40
C LEU A 102 2.82 -31.30 -24.90
N GLY A 103 3.19 -30.83 -23.71
CA GLY A 103 4.30 -31.35 -22.91
C GLY A 103 5.46 -30.35 -22.81
N THR A 104 6.05 -30.09 -21.65
CA THR A 104 6.28 -30.95 -20.49
C THR A 104 6.64 -30.03 -19.28
N PRO A 105 7.13 -30.52 -18.12
CA PRO A 105 6.38 -30.55 -16.87
C PRO A 105 6.95 -29.60 -15.80
N PHE A 106 6.16 -29.39 -14.76
CA PHE A 106 6.60 -28.93 -13.45
C PHE A 106 7.83 -29.71 -12.96
N ILE A 107 8.92 -29.00 -12.66
CA ILE A 107 9.82 -29.22 -11.49
C ILE A 107 10.05 -27.84 -10.89
#